data_AF-G1Q6J0-F1
#
_entry.id   AF-G1Q6J0-F1
#
_cell.length_a   1.000
_cell.length_b   1.000
_cell.length_c   1.000
_cell.angle_alpha   90.00
_cell.angle_beta   90.00
_cell.angle_gamma   90.00
#
_symmetry.space_group_name_H-M   'P 1'
#
loop_
_entity.id
_entity.type
_entity.pdbx_description
1 polymer ?
#
loop_
_entity_poly.entity_id
_entity_poly.type
_entity_poly.pdbx_seq_one_letter_code
_entity_poly.pdbx_strand_id
1 'polypeptide(L)'
;MEVGKNKHLTKSDRKGSKKTVVGPFSKKDVKAPAMFNIRTIGKTLATRTQGNKIASEGLQGRFEVSLADLQNDEVAFRKKMMEIMIQEVETNDLKEVVNKLIPDRNGRDIEKACQSIHPLHDVFVRKVKMLKKPRFELGTHGEGHSSEKTTGVKTVAKVDQADGYKPPSREYV
;
A
#
# COMPACT_ATOMS: atom_id res chain seq x y z
N MET A 1 25.65 73.21 55.14
CA MET A 1 24.26 72.88 54.74
C MET A 1 24.32 72.57 53.26
N GLU A 2 23.99 71.40 52.75
CA GLU A 2 22.97 70.42 53.12
C GLU A 2 23.46 69.00 52.78
N VAL A 3 23.26 68.06 53.71
CA VAL A 3 23.68 66.65 53.60
C VAL A 3 22.55 65.86 52.96
N GLY A 4 22.68 65.55 51.67
CA GLY A 4 21.75 64.69 50.93
C GLY A 4 21.93 63.22 51.30
N LYS A 5 20.94 62.66 51.98
CA LYS A 5 20.87 61.29 52.52
C LYS A 5 20.94 60.23 51.40
N ASN A 6 21.97 59.39 51.40
CA ASN A 6 22.05 58.20 50.53
C ASN A 6 20.94 57.21 50.90
N LYS A 7 19.92 57.08 50.04
CA LYS A 7 18.92 56.03 50.12
C LYS A 7 19.61 54.68 49.86
N HIS A 8 19.77 53.90 50.92
CA HIS A 8 20.20 52.51 50.87
C HIS A 8 19.19 51.71 50.03
N LEU A 9 19.50 51.51 48.75
CA LEU A 9 18.80 50.59 47.88
C LEU A 9 19.21 49.18 48.33
N THR A 10 18.39 48.57 49.18
CA THR A 10 18.48 47.13 49.40
C THR A 10 18.39 46.47 48.03
N LYS A 11 19.43 45.69 47.68
CA LYS A 11 19.33 44.73 46.59
C LYS A 11 18.18 43.82 46.99
N SER A 12 16.99 44.07 46.42
CA SER A 12 15.94 43.08 46.43
C SER A 12 16.54 41.90 45.68
N ASP A 13 16.81 40.82 46.43
CA ASP A 13 17.07 39.51 45.88
C ASP A 13 15.88 39.16 45.02
N ARG A 14 15.92 39.57 43.74
CA ARG A 14 15.16 38.93 42.68
C ARG A 14 15.69 37.52 42.66
N LYS A 15 15.10 36.70 43.52
CA LYS A 15 15.13 35.25 43.55
C LYS A 15 14.97 34.83 42.10
N GLY A 16 16.12 34.62 41.45
CA GLY A 16 16.19 34.35 40.04
C GLY A 16 15.24 33.19 39.82
N SER A 17 14.22 33.42 39.00
CA SER A 17 13.28 32.39 38.59
C SER A 17 14.13 31.16 38.29
N LYS A 18 14.01 30.11 39.12
CA LYS A 18 14.83 28.90 39.02
C LYS A 18 14.77 28.52 37.55
N LYS A 19 15.90 28.72 36.83
CA LYS A 19 16.01 28.25 35.45
C LYS A 19 15.66 26.77 35.56
N THR A 20 14.54 26.39 34.99
CA THR A 20 14.17 24.98 34.93
C THR A 20 15.40 24.27 34.39
N VAL A 21 15.91 23.30 35.16
CA VAL A 21 17.07 22.51 34.76
C VAL A 21 16.59 21.62 33.62
N VAL A 22 16.48 22.25 32.45
CA VAL A 22 16.17 21.59 31.21
C VAL A 22 17.45 20.91 30.79
N GLY A 23 17.39 19.59 30.66
CA GLY A 23 18.53 18.77 30.24
C GLY A 23 19.14 19.30 28.95
N PRO A 24 20.44 19.02 28.70
CA PRO A 24 21.15 19.48 27.50
C PRO A 24 20.44 19.12 26.18
N PHE A 25 19.66 18.04 26.20
CA PHE A 25 18.84 17.55 25.11
C PHE A 25 17.38 17.93 25.31
N SER A 26 16.89 18.87 24.51
CA SER A 26 15.46 19.12 24.38
C SER A 26 14.90 18.33 23.19
N LYS A 27 13.83 17.57 23.38
CA LYS A 27 13.10 16.94 22.26
C LYS A 27 12.37 18.05 21.48
N LYS A 28 12.65 18.17 20.18
CA LYS A 28 12.01 19.11 19.25
C LYS A 28 11.02 18.33 18.37
N ASP A 29 9.88 18.94 18.05
CA ASP A 29 8.90 18.34 17.16
C ASP A 29 9.26 18.62 15.70
N VAL A 30 9.33 17.57 14.88
CA VAL A 30 9.57 17.66 13.44
C VAL A 30 8.23 17.61 12.74
N LYS A 31 7.92 18.66 11.98
CA LYS A 31 6.70 18.77 11.20
C LYS A 31 6.98 18.88 9.72
N ALA A 32 6.18 18.18 8.92
CA ALA A 32 6.22 18.27 7.48
C ALA A 32 5.56 19.56 6.98
N PRO A 33 5.93 20.03 5.76
CA PRO A 33 5.25 21.09 5.05
C PRO A 33 3.74 20.88 4.92
N ALA A 34 2.98 21.95 4.71
CA ALA A 34 1.52 21.91 4.57
C ALA A 34 1.03 21.16 3.31
N MET A 35 1.92 20.81 2.40
CA MET A 35 1.62 20.03 1.19
C MET A 35 1.35 18.55 1.49
N PHE A 36 1.67 18.06 2.69
CA PHE A 36 1.51 16.66 3.08
C PHE A 36 0.33 16.47 4.03
N ASN A 37 -0.37 15.34 3.88
CA ASN A 37 -1.55 14.99 4.68
C ASN A 37 -1.15 14.68 6.14
N ILE A 38 -0.08 13.91 6.34
CA ILE A 38 0.49 13.63 7.66
C ILE A 38 1.63 14.61 7.93
N ARG A 39 1.38 15.54 8.86
CA ARG A 39 2.33 16.61 9.18
C ARG A 39 3.21 16.33 10.39
N THR A 40 2.83 15.39 11.24
CA THR A 40 3.62 15.07 12.43
C THR A 40 4.46 13.83 12.11
N ILE A 41 5.76 14.04 11.86
CA ILE A 41 6.68 12.95 11.52
C ILE A 41 7.21 12.30 12.81
N GLY A 42 7.54 13.12 13.81
CA GLY A 42 8.05 12.61 15.08
C GLY A 42 8.78 13.65 15.93
N LYS A 43 9.48 13.17 16.95
CA LYS A 43 10.30 13.99 17.86
C LYS A 43 11.78 13.67 17.67
N THR A 44 12.58 14.71 17.52
CA THR A 44 14.04 14.61 17.36
C THR A 44 14.76 15.19 18.57
N LEU A 45 15.94 14.67 18.87
CA LEU A 45 16.82 15.22 19.90
C LEU A 45 17.68 16.31 19.25
N ALA A 46 17.60 17.54 19.79
CA ALA A 46 18.47 18.62 19.35
C ALA A 46 19.10 19.32 20.55
N THR A 47 20.39 19.66 20.43
CA THR A 47 21.06 20.54 21.38
C THR A 47 20.41 21.92 21.33
N ARG A 48 20.20 22.55 22.49
CA ARG A 48 19.68 23.92 22.56
C ARG A 48 20.65 24.88 21.87
N THR A 49 20.12 25.90 21.20
CA THR A 49 20.90 27.02 20.65
C THR A 49 21.71 27.66 21.79
N GLN A 50 23.03 27.78 21.57
CA GLN A 50 23.96 28.39 22.52
C GLN A 50 24.90 29.33 21.76
N GLY A 51 24.93 30.61 22.16
CA GLY A 51 25.67 31.63 21.43
C GLY A 51 25.22 31.70 19.96
N ASN A 52 26.19 31.72 19.04
CA ASN A 52 25.94 31.77 17.60
C ASN A 52 25.62 30.40 16.97
N LYS A 53 25.60 29.30 17.74
CA LYS A 53 25.29 27.96 17.21
C LYS A 53 23.78 27.71 17.27
N ILE A 54 23.11 27.80 16.12
CA ILE A 54 21.66 27.67 16.01
C ILE A 54 21.26 26.19 15.87
N ALA A 55 20.28 25.75 16.65
CA ALA A 55 19.79 24.37 16.61
C ALA A 55 19.18 23.98 15.25
N SER A 56 18.62 24.92 14.48
CA SER A 56 17.99 24.66 13.18
C SER A 56 19.00 24.28 12.10
N GLU A 57 20.18 24.91 12.07
CA GLU A 57 21.26 24.56 11.13
C GLU A 57 21.73 23.12 11.35
N GLY A 58 21.82 22.69 12.61
CA GLY A 58 22.15 21.31 12.95
C GLY A 58 21.03 20.32 12.63
N LEU A 59 19.79 20.74 12.40
CA LEU A 59 18.67 19.86 12.04
C LEU A 59 18.43 19.79 10.53
N GLN A 60 18.86 20.80 9.79
CA GLN A 60 18.75 20.86 8.35
C GLN A 60 19.60 19.76 7.71
N GLY A 61 19.02 18.99 6.78
CA GLY A 61 19.69 17.88 6.10
C GLY A 61 19.82 16.58 6.89
N ARG A 62 19.26 16.47 8.12
CA ARG A 62 19.30 15.24 8.94
C ARG A 62 18.09 14.32 8.80
N PHE A 63 17.02 14.78 8.15
CA PHE A 63 15.78 14.02 8.04
C PHE A 63 15.59 13.56 6.61
N GLU A 64 15.58 12.24 6.44
CA GLU A 64 15.03 11.57 5.28
C GLU A 64 13.76 10.85 5.77
N VAL A 65 12.65 11.09 5.09
CA VAL A 65 11.34 10.54 5.46
C VAL A 65 10.73 10.00 4.17
N SER A 66 10.19 8.78 4.22
CA SER A 66 9.50 8.21 3.07
C SER A 66 8.25 9.01 2.76
N LEU A 67 7.96 9.20 1.47
CA LEU A 67 6.72 9.83 1.02
C LEU A 67 5.48 9.09 1.53
N ALA A 68 5.59 7.76 1.67
CA ALA A 68 4.54 6.89 2.20
C ALA A 68 4.13 7.22 3.64
N ASP A 69 5.05 7.72 4.46
CA ASP A 69 4.75 8.09 5.86
C ASP A 69 4.11 9.48 5.95
N LEU A 70 4.26 10.28 4.89
CA LEU A 70 3.77 11.65 4.78
C LEU A 70 2.43 11.74 4.04
N GLN A 71 2.16 10.77 3.16
CA GLN A 71 0.97 10.68 2.32
C GLN A 71 0.28 9.34 2.51
N ASN A 72 -1.03 9.37 2.73
CA ASN A 72 -1.88 8.17 2.82
C ASN A 72 -2.06 7.44 1.47
N ASP A 73 -1.32 7.84 0.44
CA ASP A 73 -1.53 7.40 -0.94
C ASP A 73 -1.12 5.94 -1.15
N GLU A 74 -0.24 5.39 -0.31
CA GLU A 74 0.08 3.95 -0.33
C GLU A 74 -1.15 3.07 -0.02
N VAL A 75 -1.97 3.50 0.94
CA VAL A 75 -3.22 2.81 1.27
C VAL A 75 -4.23 2.98 0.14
N ALA A 76 -4.23 4.14 -0.51
CA ALA A 76 -5.16 4.47 -1.58
C ALA A 76 -4.95 3.59 -2.82
N PHE A 77 -3.70 3.41 -3.30
CA PHE A 77 -3.47 2.58 -4.48
C PHE A 77 -3.75 1.10 -4.21
N ARG A 78 -3.31 0.55 -3.06
CA ARG A 78 -3.58 -0.86 -2.71
C ARG A 78 -5.07 -1.13 -2.56
N LYS A 79 -5.81 -0.21 -1.94
CA LYS A 79 -7.25 -0.30 -1.80
C LYS A 79 -7.94 -0.30 -3.17
N LYS A 80 -7.51 0.57 -4.07
CA LYS A 80 -8.05 0.66 -5.44
C LYS A 80 -7.74 -0.59 -6.28
N MET A 81 -6.55 -1.17 -6.15
CA MET A 81 -6.21 -2.46 -6.77
C MET A 81 -7.14 -3.58 -6.30
N MET A 82 -7.37 -3.69 -4.99
CA MET A 82 -8.27 -4.71 -4.43
C MET A 82 -9.71 -4.51 -4.87
N GLU A 83 -10.19 -3.27 -4.87
CA GLU A 83 -11.57 -2.95 -5.28
C GLU A 83 -11.85 -3.40 -6.72
N ILE A 84 -10.94 -3.09 -7.66
CA ILE A 84 -11.07 -3.50 -9.07
C ILE A 84 -11.06 -5.02 -9.19
N MET A 85 -10.12 -5.70 -8.53
CA MET A 85 -10.03 -7.17 -8.58
C MET A 85 -11.27 -7.87 -8.01
N ILE A 86 -11.83 -7.34 -6.91
CA ILE A 86 -13.05 -7.89 -6.30
C ILE A 86 -14.23 -7.69 -7.25
N GLN A 87 -14.42 -6.47 -7.77
CA GLN A 87 -15.50 -6.17 -8.72
C GLN A 87 -15.43 -7.06 -9.97
N GLU A 88 -14.24 -7.30 -10.51
CA GLU A 88 -14.05 -8.16 -11.68
C GLU A 88 -14.25 -9.66 -11.40
N VAL A 89 -13.96 -10.15 -10.21
CA VAL A 89 -14.12 -11.59 -9.90
C VAL A 89 -15.53 -11.90 -9.39
N GLU A 90 -16.18 -10.96 -8.70
CA GLU A 90 -17.56 -11.15 -8.20
C GLU A 90 -18.61 -11.10 -9.32
N THR A 91 -18.36 -10.33 -10.37
CA THR A 91 -19.33 -10.13 -11.46
C THR A 91 -19.30 -11.20 -12.54
N ASN A 92 -18.20 -11.97 -12.65
CA ASN A 92 -17.94 -12.83 -13.80
C ASN A 92 -17.69 -14.28 -13.39
N ASP A 93 -18.09 -15.21 -14.25
CA ASP A 93 -17.83 -16.64 -14.06
C ASP A 93 -16.36 -17.01 -14.34
N LEU A 94 -15.94 -18.19 -13.85
CA LEU A 94 -14.56 -18.68 -14.01
C LEU A 94 -14.04 -18.64 -15.46
N LYS A 95 -14.90 -18.93 -16.46
CA LYS A 95 -14.52 -18.90 -17.87
C LYS A 95 -14.14 -17.48 -18.32
N GLU A 96 -14.95 -16.50 -17.93
CA GLU A 96 -14.74 -15.09 -18.28
C GLU A 96 -13.53 -14.50 -17.54
N VAL A 97 -13.33 -14.87 -16.28
CA VAL A 97 -12.15 -14.48 -15.51
C VAL A 97 -10.88 -15.00 -16.18
N VAL A 98 -10.85 -16.26 -16.63
CA VAL A 98 -9.70 -16.82 -17.35
C VAL A 98 -9.43 -16.05 -18.65
N ASN A 99 -10.47 -15.72 -19.42
CA ASN A 99 -10.33 -14.94 -20.66
C ASN A 99 -9.77 -13.53 -20.44
N LYS A 100 -10.02 -12.91 -19.27
CA LYS A 100 -9.45 -11.61 -18.89
C LYS A 100 -8.02 -11.71 -18.36
N LEU A 101 -7.68 -12.81 -17.70
CA LEU A 101 -6.33 -13.06 -17.17
C LEU A 101 -5.30 -13.39 -18.25
N ILE A 102 -5.67 -14.10 -19.34
CA ILE A 102 -4.74 -14.45 -20.43
C ILE A 102 -4.03 -13.21 -21.02
N PRO A 103 -4.73 -12.12 -21.38
CA PRO A 103 -4.10 -10.89 -21.86
C PRO A 103 -3.70 -9.91 -20.75
N ASP A 104 -3.79 -10.30 -19.47
CA ASP A 104 -3.60 -9.41 -18.31
C ASP A 104 -4.43 -8.11 -18.38
N ARG A 105 -5.72 -8.20 -18.76
CA ARG A 105 -6.61 -7.02 -18.84
C ARG A 105 -6.70 -6.29 -17.50
N ASN A 106 -6.88 -7.05 -16.42
CA ASN A 106 -7.05 -6.52 -15.08
C ASN A 106 -5.81 -5.72 -14.63
N GLY A 107 -4.60 -6.17 -15.00
CA GLY A 107 -3.36 -5.45 -14.72
C GLY A 107 -3.31 -4.08 -15.41
N ARG A 108 -3.70 -4.02 -16.69
CA ARG A 108 -3.76 -2.78 -17.48
C ARG A 108 -4.83 -1.81 -16.98
N ASP A 109 -5.97 -2.31 -16.53
CA ASP A 109 -7.06 -1.47 -16.01
C ASP A 109 -6.69 -0.88 -14.64
N ILE A 110 -5.97 -1.64 -13.82
CA ILE A 110 -5.37 -1.15 -12.56
C ILE A 110 -4.34 -0.06 -12.82
N GLU A 111 -3.45 -0.23 -13.80
CA GLU A 111 -2.44 0.79 -14.16
C GLU A 111 -3.11 2.13 -14.50
N LYS A 112 -4.13 2.10 -15.37
CA LYS A 112 -4.89 3.30 -15.76
C LYS A 112 -5.63 3.92 -14.58
N ALA A 113 -6.30 3.11 -13.76
CA ALA A 113 -7.09 3.60 -12.64
C ALA A 113 -6.21 4.19 -11.52
N CYS A 114 -4.99 3.69 -11.35
CA CYS A 114 -4.05 4.16 -10.34
C CYS A 114 -3.15 5.30 -10.84
N GLN A 115 -3.13 5.60 -12.14
CA GLN A 115 -2.28 6.63 -12.74
C GLN A 115 -2.52 8.03 -12.15
N SER A 116 -3.72 8.30 -11.61
CA SER A 116 -4.04 9.55 -10.91
C SER A 116 -3.41 9.66 -9.51
N ILE A 117 -2.98 8.54 -8.92
CA ILE A 117 -2.40 8.48 -7.57
C ILE A 117 -0.89 8.33 -7.69
N HIS A 118 -0.44 7.31 -8.41
CA HIS A 118 0.98 7.03 -8.62
C HIS A 118 1.16 6.32 -9.98
N PRO A 119 2.17 6.70 -10.79
CA PRO A 119 2.49 5.95 -12.00
C PRO A 119 2.95 4.54 -11.59
N LEU A 120 2.17 3.53 -11.95
CA LEU A 120 2.55 2.13 -11.77
C LEU A 120 3.10 1.59 -13.09
N HIS A 121 4.10 0.74 -12.99
CA HIS A 121 4.67 -0.01 -14.11
C HIS A 121 4.70 -1.49 -13.74
N ASP A 122 4.55 -2.35 -14.73
CA ASP A 122 4.64 -3.80 -14.61
C ASP A 122 3.63 -4.40 -13.61
N VAL A 123 2.34 -4.05 -13.76
CA VAL A 123 1.28 -4.60 -12.90
C VAL A 123 0.75 -5.91 -13.49
N PHE A 124 1.08 -7.03 -12.83
CA PHE A 124 0.66 -8.37 -13.24
C PHE A 124 0.06 -9.18 -12.09
N VAL A 125 -0.85 -10.10 -12.41
CA VAL A 125 -1.38 -11.05 -11.42
C VAL A 125 -0.36 -12.16 -11.21
N ARG A 126 0.43 -12.06 -10.14
CA ARG A 126 1.51 -13.02 -9.85
C ARG A 126 1.02 -14.44 -9.57
N LYS A 127 -0.17 -14.59 -8.98
CA LYS A 127 -0.69 -15.90 -8.57
C LYS A 127 -2.19 -15.90 -8.42
N VAL A 128 -2.86 -16.86 -9.05
CA VAL A 128 -4.27 -17.20 -8.80
C VAL A 128 -4.31 -18.58 -8.15
N LYS A 129 -5.05 -18.73 -7.04
CA LYS A 129 -5.17 -19.98 -6.30
C LYS A 129 -6.64 -20.36 -6.15
N MET A 130 -6.99 -21.57 -6.57
CA MET A 130 -8.29 -22.17 -6.25
C MET A 130 -8.29 -22.61 -4.78
N LEU A 131 -9.11 -21.96 -3.95
CA LEU A 131 -9.29 -22.34 -2.54
C LEU A 131 -10.33 -23.45 -2.38
N LYS A 132 -11.44 -23.35 -3.10
CA LYS A 132 -12.54 -24.30 -3.08
C LYS A 132 -12.92 -24.65 -4.50
N LYS A 133 -12.84 -25.93 -4.84
CA LYS A 133 -13.28 -26.42 -6.15
C LYS A 133 -14.81 -26.59 -6.12
N PRO A 134 -15.53 -26.17 -7.18
CA PRO A 134 -16.95 -26.50 -7.30
C PRO A 134 -17.11 -28.02 -7.34
N ARG A 135 -18.26 -28.51 -6.87
CA ARG A 135 -18.59 -29.93 -6.99
C ARG A 135 -18.64 -30.28 -8.48
N PHE A 136 -17.94 -31.34 -8.86
CA PHE A 136 -17.83 -31.76 -10.25
C PHE A 136 -19.14 -32.43 -10.66
N GLU A 137 -19.83 -31.84 -11.63
CA GLU A 137 -21.04 -32.40 -12.24
C GLU A 137 -20.79 -32.60 -13.73
N LEU A 138 -21.11 -33.79 -14.25
CA LEU A 138 -20.81 -34.16 -15.65
C LEU A 138 -21.50 -33.21 -16.66
N GLY A 139 -22.66 -32.66 -16.32
CA GLY A 139 -23.44 -31.78 -17.18
C GLY A 139 -22.81 -30.41 -17.41
N THR A 140 -22.27 -29.78 -16.35
CA THR A 140 -21.64 -28.44 -16.44
C THR A 140 -20.25 -28.50 -17.07
N HIS A 141 -19.61 -29.68 -17.07
CA HIS A 141 -18.33 -29.90 -17.74
C HIS A 141 -18.44 -29.84 -19.27
N GLY A 142 -19.52 -30.40 -19.85
CA GLY A 142 -19.76 -30.39 -21.29
C GLY A 142 -19.91 -28.98 -21.87
N GLU A 143 -20.47 -28.06 -21.10
CA GLU A 143 -20.66 -26.65 -21.47
C GLU A 143 -19.34 -25.88 -21.58
N GLY A 144 -18.26 -26.37 -20.96
CA GLY A 144 -16.91 -25.83 -21.11
C GLY A 144 -16.17 -26.31 -22.36
N HIS A 145 -16.71 -27.32 -23.05
CA HIS A 145 -16.09 -27.99 -24.20
C HIS A 145 -16.84 -27.80 -25.52
N SER A 146 -17.79 -26.86 -25.63
CA SER A 146 -18.36 -26.50 -26.94
C SER A 146 -17.32 -25.74 -27.75
N SER A 147 -16.49 -26.49 -28.47
CA SER A 147 -15.64 -26.00 -29.55
C SER A 147 -16.52 -25.27 -30.58
N GLU A 148 -16.32 -23.97 -30.69
CA GLU A 148 -16.92 -23.14 -31.74
C GLU A 148 -16.45 -23.68 -33.11
N LYS A 149 -17.42 -24.05 -33.96
CA LYS A 149 -17.18 -24.61 -35.29
C LYS A 149 -16.50 -23.56 -36.19
N THR A 150 -15.26 -23.82 -36.59
CA THR A 150 -14.72 -23.27 -37.83
C THR A 150 -15.25 -24.07 -39.02
N THR A 151 -16.06 -23.39 -39.82
CA THR A 151 -16.31 -23.57 -41.27
C THR A 151 -15.82 -24.88 -41.93
N GLY A 152 -16.80 -25.79 -42.15
CA GLY A 152 -17.03 -26.52 -43.41
C GLY A 152 -15.92 -27.39 -44.02
N VAL A 153 -15.94 -28.70 -43.72
CA VAL A 153 -15.83 -29.79 -44.71
C VAL A 153 -16.62 -30.99 -44.17
N LYS A 154 -17.57 -31.52 -44.96
CA LYS A 154 -18.15 -32.85 -44.72
C LYS A 154 -17.13 -33.90 -45.18
N THR A 155 -16.51 -34.60 -44.25
CA THR A 155 -16.00 -35.96 -44.52
C THR A 155 -16.38 -36.85 -43.35
N VAL A 156 -17.24 -37.82 -43.66
CA VAL A 156 -17.64 -38.91 -42.79
C VAL A 156 -16.41 -39.76 -42.53
N ALA A 157 -15.87 -39.72 -41.32
CA ALA A 157 -14.91 -40.72 -40.85
C ALA A 157 -15.54 -41.38 -39.60
N LYS A 158 -16.03 -42.60 -39.79
CA LYS A 158 -16.28 -43.52 -38.67
C LYS A 158 -14.93 -43.74 -38.01
N VAL A 159 -14.82 -43.47 -36.73
CA VAL A 159 -13.66 -43.88 -35.93
C VAL A 159 -14.10 -45.13 -35.20
N ASP A 160 -13.53 -46.27 -35.63
CA ASP A 160 -13.69 -47.56 -35.01
C ASP A 160 -13.24 -47.50 -33.54
N GLN A 161 -14.06 -48.08 -32.67
CA GLN A 161 -13.78 -48.18 -31.26
C GLN A 161 -12.62 -49.14 -31.03
N ALA A 162 -11.43 -48.60 -30.76
CA ALA A 162 -10.28 -49.39 -30.36
C ALA A 162 -10.46 -49.89 -28.92
N ASP A 163 -10.46 -51.21 -28.78
CA ASP A 163 -10.48 -51.97 -27.54
C ASP A 163 -9.38 -51.52 -26.56
N GLY A 164 -9.72 -51.48 -25.26
CA GLY A 164 -8.73 -51.73 -24.21
C GLY A 164 -8.56 -50.70 -23.08
N TYR A 165 -9.58 -49.93 -22.69
CA TYR A 165 -9.52 -49.22 -21.40
C TYR A 165 -10.68 -49.60 -20.48
N LYS A 166 -10.38 -50.45 -19.49
CA LYS A 166 -11.25 -50.75 -18.36
C LYS A 166 -10.85 -49.83 -17.20
N PRO A 167 -11.68 -48.87 -16.77
CA PRO A 167 -11.32 -48.01 -15.65
C PRO A 167 -11.18 -48.85 -14.36
N PRO A 168 -10.20 -48.56 -13.49
CA PRO A 168 -9.99 -49.32 -12.27
C PRO A 168 -11.21 -49.20 -11.35
N SER A 169 -11.73 -50.35 -10.92
CA SER A 169 -12.80 -50.43 -9.93
C SER A 169 -12.31 -49.85 -8.62
N ARG A 170 -12.98 -48.80 -8.15
CA ARG A 170 -12.73 -48.21 -6.84
C ARG A 170 -13.27 -49.18 -5.79
N GLU A 171 -12.38 -50.00 -5.22
CA GLU A 171 -12.68 -50.74 -4.01
C GLU A 171 -12.93 -49.72 -2.89
N TYR A 172 -14.10 -49.83 -2.27
CA TYR A 172 -14.40 -49.13 -1.03
C TYR A 172 -13.75 -49.93 0.10
N VAL A 173 -12.83 -49.27 0.82
CA VAL A 173 -12.45 -49.62 2.20
C VAL A 173 -12.74 -48.39 3.05
#